data_AF-A0A7W8A8X2-F1
#
_entry.id   AF-A0A7W8A8X2-F1
#
_cell.length_a   1.000
_cell.length_b   1.000
_cell.length_c   1.000
_cell.angle_alpha   90.00
_cell.angle_beta   90.00
_cell.angle_gamma   90.00
#
_symmetry.space_group_name_H-M   'P 1'
#
loop_
_entity.id
_entity.type
_entity.pdbx_description
1 polymer ?
#
loop_
_entity_poly.entity_id
_entity_poly.type
_entity_poly.pdbx_seq_one_letter_code
_entity_poly.pdbx_strand_id
1 'polypeptide(L)'
;MPEKFTNVAKDNAHVNAQIGKAFGGVTIGTAHSRRKDLGGHLAELRSAIKSGTLTPSIHAEVEAELAKVDTWLIDQDKERFTGMLMALKKAKGLLGDVAPLSSIATLALAAAEGLRS
;
A
#
# COMPACT_ATOMS: atom_id res chain seq x y z
N MET A 1 -26.71 -16.47 8.00
CA MET A 1 -25.91 -17.54 7.38
C MET A 1 -24.98 -16.88 6.37
N PRO A 2 -23.65 -16.99 6.45
CA PRO A 2 -22.79 -16.40 5.42
C PRO A 2 -22.63 -17.39 4.26
N GLU A 3 -23.03 -16.97 3.07
CA GLU A 3 -22.90 -17.73 1.84
C GLU A 3 -21.41 -17.94 1.50
N LYS A 4 -21.01 -19.19 1.33
CA LYS A 4 -19.68 -19.57 0.83
C LYS A 4 -19.73 -19.70 -0.68
N PHE A 5 -19.05 -18.82 -1.39
CA PHE A 5 -18.75 -19.02 -2.81
C PHE A 5 -17.45 -19.82 -2.93
N THR A 6 -17.58 -21.10 -3.29
CA THR A 6 -16.44 -21.98 -3.59
C THR A 6 -16.25 -22.00 -5.10
N ASN A 7 -15.18 -21.36 -5.58
CA ASN A 7 -14.78 -21.47 -6.98
C ASN A 7 -13.81 -22.65 -7.13
N VAL A 8 -14.26 -23.74 -7.74
CA VAL A 8 -13.42 -24.91 -8.05
C VAL A 8 -13.04 -24.84 -9.52
N ALA A 9 -11.79 -24.45 -9.80
CA ALA A 9 -11.23 -24.54 -11.13
C ALA A 9 -10.66 -25.95 -11.35
N LYS A 10 -11.21 -26.69 -12.32
CA LYS A 10 -10.65 -27.94 -12.85
C LYS A 10 -10.06 -27.62 -14.23
N ASP A 11 -8.92 -28.24 -14.55
CA ASP A 11 -8.25 -28.23 -15.86
C ASP A 11 -7.66 -26.86 -16.31
N ASN A 12 -6.50 -26.51 -15.74
CA ASN A 12 -5.51 -25.57 -16.29
C ASN A 12 -6.00 -24.13 -16.60
N ALA A 13 -7.09 -23.69 -15.97
CA ALA A 13 -7.60 -22.32 -16.11
C ALA A 13 -6.81 -21.34 -15.20
N HIS A 14 -6.01 -20.47 -15.82
CA HIS A 14 -5.42 -19.32 -15.14
C HIS A 14 -6.47 -18.22 -14.99
N VAL A 15 -6.97 -18.01 -13.76
CA VAL A 15 -7.97 -16.97 -13.46
C VAL A 15 -7.25 -15.63 -13.25
N ASN A 16 -7.37 -14.70 -14.21
CA ASN A 16 -6.59 -13.44 -14.24
C ASN A 16 -7.28 -12.20 -13.66
N ALA A 17 -8.49 -12.28 -13.12
CA ALA A 17 -9.06 -11.20 -12.30
C ALA A 17 -10.35 -11.67 -11.62
N GLN A 18 -10.46 -11.45 -10.31
CA GLN A 18 -11.73 -11.41 -9.62
C GLN A 18 -12.04 -9.94 -9.31
N ILE A 19 -12.91 -9.34 -10.11
CA ILE A 19 -13.43 -7.99 -9.85
C ILE A 19 -14.61 -8.14 -8.89
N GLY A 20 -14.35 -8.03 -7.60
CA GLY A 20 -15.36 -7.97 -6.55
C GLY A 20 -14.96 -6.92 -5.53
N LYS A 21 -15.80 -5.89 -5.34
CA LYS A 21 -15.66 -4.95 -4.22
C LYS A 21 -15.90 -5.72 -2.93
N ALA A 22 -14.83 -6.01 -2.20
CA ALA A 22 -14.92 -6.53 -0.84
C ALA A 22 -14.64 -5.39 0.15
N PHE A 23 -15.67 -4.98 0.88
CA PHE A 23 -15.49 -4.29 2.15
C PHE A 23 -15.12 -5.36 3.19
N GLY A 24 -13.89 -5.29 3.71
CA GLY A 24 -13.43 -6.14 4.83
C GLY A 24 -12.52 -7.31 4.42
N GLY A 25 -11.22 -7.09 4.60
CA GLY A 25 -10.19 -8.07 4.98
C GLY A 25 -10.24 -9.48 4.40
N VAL A 26 -9.90 -9.66 3.13
CA VAL A 26 -9.30 -10.91 2.62
C VAL A 26 -8.30 -10.57 1.52
N THR A 27 -7.00 -10.81 1.75
CA THR A 27 -5.98 -10.71 0.69
C THR A 27 -5.30 -12.07 0.52
N ILE A 28 -5.86 -12.92 -0.36
CA ILE A 28 -5.10 -14.02 -0.96
C ILE A 28 -4.47 -13.45 -2.23
N GLY A 29 -3.31 -12.80 -2.07
CA GLY A 29 -2.54 -12.23 -3.16
C GLY A 29 -1.12 -12.77 -3.13
N THR A 30 -0.60 -13.19 -4.30
CA THR A 30 0.83 -13.48 -4.43
C THR A 30 1.65 -12.23 -4.05
N ALA A 31 2.93 -12.39 -3.69
CA ALA A 31 3.79 -11.25 -3.34
C ALA A 31 3.87 -10.19 -4.48
N HIS A 32 3.55 -10.56 -5.72
CA HIS A 32 3.44 -9.62 -6.84
C HIS A 32 2.16 -8.77 -6.75
N SER A 33 1.00 -9.38 -6.49
CA SER A 33 -0.27 -8.67 -6.28
C SER A 33 -0.19 -7.70 -5.12
N ARG A 34 0.33 -8.14 -3.96
CA ARG A 34 0.48 -7.30 -2.76
C ARG A 34 1.40 -6.09 -3.00
N ARG A 35 2.43 -6.23 -3.85
CA ARG A 35 3.30 -5.10 -4.24
C ARG A 35 2.62 -4.13 -5.19
N LYS A 36 1.78 -4.64 -6.10
CA LYS A 36 0.94 -3.79 -6.97
C LYS A 36 -0.03 -2.96 -6.13
N ASP A 37 -0.59 -3.54 -5.07
CA ASP A 37 -1.47 -2.83 -4.13
C ASP A 37 -0.73 -1.71 -3.40
N LEU A 38 0.49 -1.98 -2.88
CA LEU A 38 1.35 -0.96 -2.29
C LEU A 38 1.67 0.18 -3.29
N GLY A 39 2.05 -0.16 -4.53
CA GLY A 39 2.30 0.83 -5.57
C GLY A 39 1.08 1.70 -5.89
N GLY A 40 -0.12 1.11 -5.89
CA GLY A 40 -1.38 1.83 -6.06
C GLY A 40 -1.64 2.84 -4.95
N HIS A 41 -1.51 2.43 -3.68
CA HIS A 41 -1.68 3.33 -2.55
C HIS A 41 -0.65 4.45 -2.49
N LEU A 42 0.59 4.20 -2.91
CA LEU A 42 1.63 5.25 -3.02
C LEU A 42 1.31 6.27 -4.11
N ALA A 43 0.80 5.83 -5.26
CA ALA A 43 0.37 6.72 -6.32
C ALA A 43 -0.82 7.61 -5.88
N GLU A 44 -1.80 7.00 -5.21
CA GLU A 44 -2.94 7.72 -4.62
C GLU A 44 -2.47 8.75 -3.58
N LEU A 45 -1.56 8.36 -2.68
CA LEU A 45 -1.01 9.24 -1.66
C LEU A 45 -0.32 10.46 -2.27
N ARG A 46 0.51 10.25 -3.30
CA ARG A 46 1.19 11.33 -4.03
C ARG A 46 0.21 12.26 -4.73
N SER A 47 -0.82 11.70 -5.36
CA SER A 47 -1.86 12.51 -5.99
C SER A 47 -2.57 13.37 -4.95
N ALA A 48 -2.90 12.79 -3.79
CA ALA A 48 -3.59 13.48 -2.72
C ALA A 48 -2.70 14.58 -2.10
N ILE A 49 -1.41 14.30 -1.87
CA ILE A 49 -0.40 15.28 -1.41
C ILE A 49 -0.33 16.47 -2.36
N LYS A 50 -0.26 16.24 -3.68
CA LYS A 50 -0.20 17.30 -4.69
C LYS A 50 -1.47 18.17 -4.73
N SER A 51 -2.62 17.57 -4.46
CA SER A 51 -3.90 18.30 -4.39
C SER A 51 -4.17 18.96 -3.03
N GLY A 52 -3.42 18.58 -2.01
CA GLY A 52 -3.65 18.99 -0.62
C GLY A 52 -2.85 20.22 -0.22
N THR A 53 -3.30 20.88 0.85
CA THR A 53 -2.65 22.04 1.44
C THR A 53 -1.68 21.61 2.54
N LEU A 54 -0.54 21.05 2.15
CA LEU A 54 0.58 20.81 3.09
C LEU A 54 1.51 22.02 3.13
N THR A 55 2.12 22.27 4.29
CA THR A 55 3.22 23.23 4.34
C THR A 55 4.40 22.71 3.50
N PRO A 56 5.21 23.60 2.90
CA PRO A 56 6.36 23.16 2.10
C PRO A 56 7.33 22.26 2.88
N SER A 57 7.47 22.47 4.19
CA SER A 57 8.31 21.64 5.07
C SER A 57 7.76 20.22 5.22
N ILE A 58 6.46 20.07 5.52
CA ILE A 58 5.82 18.76 5.65
C ILE A 58 5.84 18.03 4.32
N HIS A 59 5.54 18.74 3.22
CA HIS A 59 5.59 18.16 1.88
C HIS A 59 6.98 17.59 1.55
N ALA A 60 8.05 18.37 1.78
CA ALA A 60 9.41 17.92 1.52
C ALA A 60 9.81 16.72 2.39
N GLU A 61 9.43 16.72 3.67
CA GLU A 61 9.75 15.62 4.57
C GLU A 61 9.01 14.34 4.20
N VAL A 62 7.73 14.43 3.85
CA VAL A 62 6.94 13.28 3.39
C VAL A 62 7.53 12.71 2.09
N GLU A 63 7.84 13.55 1.10
CA GLU A 63 8.47 13.09 -0.15
C GLU A 63 9.82 12.39 0.09
N ALA A 64 10.63 12.89 1.03
CA ALA A 64 11.89 12.25 1.39
C ALA A 64 11.69 10.85 2.00
N GLU A 65 10.62 10.64 2.77
CA GLU A 65 10.26 9.31 3.28
C GLU A 65 9.71 8.41 2.16
N LEU A 66 8.85 8.93 1.28
CA LEU A 66 8.31 8.15 0.15
C LEU A 66 9.41 7.73 -0.85
N ALA A 67 10.46 8.53 -1.03
CA ALA A 67 11.61 8.16 -1.85
C ALA A 67 12.36 6.92 -1.31
N LYS A 68 12.42 6.74 0.02
CA LYS A 68 13.00 5.52 0.62
C LYS A 68 12.17 4.28 0.31
N VAL A 69 10.85 4.45 0.21
CA VAL A 69 9.92 3.38 -0.18
C VAL A 69 10.12 3.00 -1.65
N ASP A 70 10.32 3.98 -2.54
CA ASP A 70 10.61 3.72 -3.95
C ASP A 70 11.92 2.94 -4.13
N THR A 71 12.98 3.35 -3.42
CA THR A 71 14.26 2.64 -3.43
C THR A 71 14.07 1.17 -3.05
N TRP A 72 13.26 0.89 -2.02
CA TRP A 72 12.94 -0.48 -1.66
C TRP A 72 12.11 -1.23 -2.72
N LEU A 73 11.15 -0.57 -3.37
CA LEU A 73 10.36 -1.18 -4.45
C LEU A 73 11.23 -1.59 -5.66
N ILE A 74 12.28 -0.82 -5.94
CA ILE A 74 13.26 -1.09 -6.99
C ILE A 74 14.18 -2.23 -6.58
N ASP A 75 14.85 -2.10 -5.43
CA ASP A 75 15.91 -3.04 -5.01
C ASP A 75 15.34 -4.36 -4.49
N GLN A 76 14.13 -4.32 -3.91
CA GLN A 76 13.44 -5.45 -3.26
C GLN A 76 14.29 -6.13 -2.17
N ASP A 77 15.24 -5.39 -1.62
CA ASP A 77 16.15 -5.84 -0.60
C ASP A 77 15.41 -6.09 0.72
N LYS A 78 15.46 -7.33 1.20
CA LYS A 78 14.84 -7.75 2.45
C LYS A 78 15.45 -7.05 3.66
N GLU A 79 16.74 -6.70 3.62
CA GLU A 79 17.42 -6.00 4.72
C GLU A 79 16.89 -4.57 4.86
N ARG A 80 16.47 -3.95 3.74
CA ARG A 80 15.89 -2.59 3.70
C ARG A 80 14.39 -2.55 4.00
N PHE A 81 13.72 -3.70 4.10
CA PHE A 81 12.27 -3.78 4.34
C PHE A 81 11.85 -3.06 5.63
N THR A 82 12.62 -3.23 6.72
CA THR A 82 12.36 -2.53 7.99
C THR A 82 12.48 -1.02 7.83
N GLY A 83 13.47 -0.54 7.06
CA GLY A 83 13.63 0.87 6.75
C GLY A 83 12.47 1.45 5.96
N MET A 84 11.96 0.69 4.99
CA MET A 84 10.77 1.03 4.21
C MET A 84 9.52 1.15 5.10
N LEU A 85 9.29 0.19 6.02
CA LEU A 85 8.18 0.27 6.97
C LEU A 85 8.30 1.47 7.92
N MET A 86 9.52 1.79 8.37
CA MET A 86 9.75 2.98 9.20
C MET A 86 9.45 4.27 8.43
N ALA A 87 9.84 4.34 7.15
CA ALA A 87 9.53 5.48 6.29
C ALA A 87 8.01 5.68 6.13
N LEU A 88 7.25 4.60 5.89
CA LEU A 88 5.78 4.67 5.81
C LEU A 88 5.13 5.08 7.13
N LYS A 89 5.63 4.60 8.27
CA LYS A 89 5.15 5.02 9.60
C LYS A 89 5.41 6.51 9.83
N LYS A 90 6.58 7.01 9.43
CA LYS A 90 6.93 8.42 9.55
C LYS A 90 6.07 9.29 8.63
N ALA A 91 5.88 8.89 7.37
CA ALA A 91 4.97 9.57 6.45
C ALA A 91 3.53 9.64 7.01
N LYS A 92 3.01 8.53 7.56
CA LYS A 92 1.70 8.52 8.24
C LYS A 92 1.65 9.50 9.42
N GLY A 93 2.72 9.60 10.21
CA GLY A 93 2.81 10.54 11.34
C GLY A 93 2.78 12.00 10.89
N LEU A 94 3.56 12.34 9.86
CA LEU A 94 3.62 13.69 9.27
C LEU A 94 2.28 14.13 8.65
N LEU A 95 1.51 13.17 8.14
CA LEU A 95 0.20 13.40 7.53
C LEU A 95 -0.95 13.26 8.53
N GLY A 96 -0.67 13.06 9.82
CA GLY A 96 -1.65 12.73 10.85
C GLY A 96 -2.77 13.76 11.01
N ASP A 97 -2.44 15.03 10.82
CA ASP A 97 -3.39 16.15 10.95
C ASP A 97 -4.30 16.32 9.72
N VAL A 98 -3.99 15.63 8.61
CA VAL A 98 -4.78 15.66 7.39
C VAL A 98 -5.46 14.30 7.21
N ALA A 99 -6.65 14.17 7.78
CA ALA A 99 -7.45 12.94 7.81
C ALA A 99 -7.47 12.11 6.49
N PRO A 100 -7.71 12.70 5.30
CA PRO A 100 -7.66 11.92 4.05
C PRO A 100 -6.26 11.40 3.71
N LEU A 101 -5.21 12.19 3.94
CA LEU A 101 -3.82 11.78 3.69
C LEU A 101 -3.34 10.70 4.67
N SER A 102 -3.68 10.86 5.96
CA SER A 102 -3.41 9.87 7.00
C SER A 102 -4.07 8.52 6.70
N SER A 103 -5.28 8.55 6.14
CA SER A 103 -6.02 7.34 5.77
C SER A 103 -5.33 6.59 4.62
N ILE A 104 -4.94 7.29 3.55
CA ILE A 104 -4.23 6.67 2.42
C ILE A 104 -2.85 6.16 2.86
N ALA A 105 -2.12 6.90 3.70
CA ALA A 105 -0.85 6.46 4.26
C ALA A 105 -1.01 5.19 5.15
N THR A 106 -2.13 5.06 5.85
CA THR A 106 -2.47 3.85 6.62
C THR A 106 -2.69 2.64 5.71
N LEU A 107 -3.37 2.82 4.57
CA LEU A 107 -3.55 1.76 3.58
C LEU A 107 -2.21 1.33 2.96
N ALA A 108 -1.34 2.28 2.62
CA ALA A 108 0.00 1.98 2.13
C ALA A 108 0.83 1.19 3.16
N LEU A 109 0.78 1.58 4.43
CA LEU A 109 1.45 0.86 5.51
C LEU A 109 0.90 -0.56 5.68
N ALA A 110 -0.43 -0.73 5.68
CA ALA A 110 -1.06 -2.05 5.80
C ALA A 110 -0.69 -2.97 4.63
N ALA A 111 -0.65 -2.44 3.40
CA ALA A 111 -0.20 -3.18 2.22
C ALA A 111 1.27 -3.61 2.35
N ALA A 112 2.13 -2.71 2.85
CA ALA A 112 3.54 -3.01 3.10
C ALA A 112 3.76 -4.05 4.21
N GLU A 113 3.05 -3.96 5.33
CA GLU A 113 3.09 -4.97 6.40
C GLU A 113 2.62 -6.33 5.91
N GLY A 114 1.62 -6.33 5.02
CA GLY A 114 1.16 -7.50 4.30
C GLY A 114 2.21 -8.14 3.40
N LEU A 115 3.36 -7.52 3.11
CA LEU A 115 4.45 -8.13 2.33
C LEU A 115 5.43 -8.95 3.19
N ARG A 116 5.32 -8.87 4.52
CA ARG A 116 6.17 -9.63 5.44
C ARG A 116 5.79 -11.12 5.50
N SER A 117 4.58 -11.47 5.06
CA SER A 117 3.95 -12.80 5.23
C SER A 117 4.12 -13.76 4.06
#